data_AF-A0A3D2YZM0-F1
#
_entry.id   AF-A0A3D2YZM0-F1
#
_cell.length_a   1.000
_cell.length_b   1.000
_cell.length_c   1.000
_cell.angle_alpha   90.00
_cell.angle_beta   90.00
_cell.angle_gamma   90.00
#
_symmetry.space_group_name_H-M   'P 1'
#
loop_
_entity.id
_entity.type
_entity.pdbx_description
1 polymer ?
#
loop_
_entity_poly.entity_id
_entity_poly.type
_entity_poly.pdbx_seq_one_letter_code
_entity_poly.pdbx_strand_id
1 'polypeptide(L)'
;MLLAGANWTGAAVDPDTGVLYVPSGSGGTIKGLSVPAAAAHPRNVRESSDATLNYVRDGGRPPGPRDLPLFKPPYGRITAIDLNKGEVLWQQANGIGPERVR
;
A
#
# COMPACT_ATOMS: atom_id res chain seq x y z
N MET A 1 2.41 3.57 -5.86
CA MET A 1 2.71 3.89 -4.44
C MET A 1 3.59 2.78 -3.92
N LEU A 2 4.80 3.07 -3.43
CA LEU A 2 5.66 2.07 -2.78
C LEU A 2 5.10 1.80 -1.37
N LEU A 3 4.60 0.60 -1.12
CA LEU A 3 3.93 0.28 0.15
C LEU A 3 4.86 -0.17 1.28
N ALA A 4 6.17 -0.27 1.03
CA ALA A 4 7.17 -0.64 2.02
C ALA A 4 8.56 -0.18 1.54
N GLY A 5 9.52 -0.06 2.46
CA GLY A 5 10.90 0.36 2.22
C GLY A 5 11.25 1.75 2.75
N ALA A 6 10.31 2.69 2.64
CA ALA A 6 10.37 4.02 3.27
C ALA A 6 9.04 4.35 4.00
N ASN A 7 8.34 3.30 4.45
CA ASN A 7 7.11 3.40 5.23
C ASN A 7 7.29 2.64 6.55
N TRP A 8 6.30 2.66 7.44
CA TRP A 8 6.27 1.99 8.75
C TRP A 8 6.76 0.53 8.83
N THR A 9 6.75 -0.21 7.72
CA THR A 9 7.23 -1.60 7.64
C THR A 9 8.76 -1.71 7.61
N GLY A 10 9.47 -0.59 7.42
CA GLY A 10 10.92 -0.50 7.49
C GLY A 10 11.66 -1.28 6.39
N ALA A 11 12.97 -1.40 6.58
CA ALA A 11 13.89 -2.23 5.81
C ALA A 11 14.87 -2.89 6.80
N ALA A 12 15.53 -3.98 6.40
CA ALA A 12 16.54 -4.65 7.21
C ALA A 12 17.92 -4.48 6.58
N VAL A 13 18.96 -4.32 7.38
CA VAL A 13 20.35 -4.20 6.93
C VAL A 13 21.18 -5.31 7.55
N ASP A 14 21.98 -5.99 6.73
CA ASP A 14 23.10 -6.82 7.17
C ASP A 14 24.39 -5.98 7.12
N PRO A 15 24.95 -5.56 8.27
CA PRO A 15 26.12 -4.70 8.31
C PRO A 15 27.42 -5.41 7.95
N ASP A 16 27.51 -6.74 8.09
CA ASP A 16 28.72 -7.51 7.80
C ASP A 16 28.95 -7.62 6.29
N THR A 17 27.86 -7.75 5.53
CA THR A 17 27.88 -7.85 4.06
C THR A 17 27.53 -6.54 3.35
N GLY A 18 27.00 -5.54 4.06
CA GLY A 18 26.56 -4.27 3.50
C GLY A 18 25.31 -4.37 2.64
N VAL A 19 24.43 -5.34 2.92
CA VAL A 19 23.22 -5.58 2.12
C VAL A 19 21.97 -5.02 2.80
N LEU A 20 21.22 -4.21 2.06
CA LEU A 20 19.90 -3.68 2.45
C LEU A 20 18.78 -4.52 1.81
N TYR A 21 17.85 -5.00 2.63
CA TYR A 21 16.65 -5.72 2.21
C TYR A 21 15.43 -4.83 2.35
N VAL A 22 14.83 -4.48 1.21
CA VAL A 22 13.70 -3.56 1.10
C VAL A 22 12.44 -4.32 0.70
N PRO A 23 11.48 -4.53 1.60
CA PRO A 23 10.14 -4.94 1.19
C PRO A 23 9.49 -3.80 0.41
N SER A 24 8.79 -4.09 -0.68
CA SER A 24 7.99 -3.10 -1.40
C SER A 24 6.74 -3.74 -2.00
N GLY A 25 5.71 -2.93 -2.23
CA GLY A 25 4.47 -3.37 -2.86
C GLY A 25 4.02 -2.40 -3.93
N SER A 26 3.36 -2.91 -4.96
CA SER A 26 2.87 -2.12 -6.09
C SER A 26 1.35 -2.24 -6.16
N GLY A 27 0.69 -1.09 -6.10
CA GLY A 27 -0.76 -0.98 -6.24
C GLY A 27 -1.18 0.46 -6.44
N GLY A 28 -2.40 0.63 -6.95
CA GLY A 28 -3.05 1.92 -7.13
C GLY A 28 -4.11 2.15 -6.06
N THR A 29 -4.35 3.42 -5.79
CA THR A 29 -5.41 3.87 -4.88
C THR A 29 -6.21 4.95 -5.57
N ILE A 30 -7.53 4.89 -5.46
CA ILE A 30 -8.40 6.02 -5.74
C ILE A 30 -8.39 6.90 -4.51
N LYS A 31 -8.06 8.19 -4.69
CA LYS A 31 -8.11 9.20 -3.62
C LYS A 31 -9.36 10.04 -3.83
N GLY A 32 -10.25 10.05 -2.85
CA GLY A 32 -11.45 10.87 -2.82
C GLY A 32 -11.60 11.59 -1.48
N LEU A 33 -12.48 12.57 -1.47
CA LEU A 33 -12.90 13.28 -0.27
C LEU A 33 -14.43 13.32 -0.29
N SER A 34 -15.05 13.05 0.85
CA SER A 34 -16.48 13.20 1.02
C SER A 34 -16.78 14.05 2.25
N VAL A 35 -17.95 14.67 2.28
CA VAL A 35 -18.43 15.36 3.48
C VAL A 35 -18.80 14.31 4.54
N PRO A 36 -18.50 14.54 5.82
CA PRO A 36 -18.91 13.64 6.89
C PRO A 36 -20.41 13.36 6.82
N ALA A 37 -20.83 12.12 7.09
CA ALA A 37 -22.25 11.73 7.05
C ALA A 37 -23.15 12.63 7.93
N ALA A 38 -22.57 13.24 8.98
CA ALA A 38 -23.16 14.29 9.81
C ALA A 38 -23.72 15.46 9.01
N ALA A 39 -22.94 15.95 8.04
CA ALA A 39 -23.26 17.09 7.22
C ALA A 39 -24.19 16.72 6.05
N ALA A 40 -24.26 15.44 5.69
CA ALA A 40 -25.05 14.94 4.56
C ALA A 40 -26.48 14.49 4.95
N HIS A 41 -26.75 14.17 6.23
CA HIS A 41 -28.03 13.59 6.64
C HIS A 41 -28.66 14.31 7.86
N PRO A 42 -29.76 15.07 7.68
CA PRO A 42 -30.37 15.88 8.76
C PRO A 42 -31.08 15.05 9.87
N ARG A 43 -31.03 13.71 9.84
CA ARG A 43 -31.69 12.83 10.83
C ARG A 43 -30.74 12.04 11.74
N ASN A 44 -29.43 12.07 11.50
CA ASN A 44 -28.45 11.26 12.27
C ASN A 44 -27.47 12.13 13.06
N VAL A 45 -28.00 13.19 13.68
CA VAL A 45 -27.24 14.20 14.46
C VAL A 45 -26.62 13.60 15.75
N ARG A 46 -27.07 12.42 16.20
CA ARG A 46 -26.62 11.84 17.48
C ARG A 46 -25.35 10.98 17.44
N GLU A 47 -24.88 10.53 16.27
CA GLU A 47 -23.64 9.72 16.16
C GLU A 47 -22.52 10.42 15.38
N SER A 48 -22.71 11.70 15.04
CA SER A 48 -21.88 12.37 14.04
C SER A 48 -21.41 13.77 14.45
N SER A 49 -21.61 14.15 15.71
CA SER A 49 -21.23 15.47 16.25
C SER A 49 -19.73 15.66 16.48
N ASP A 50 -18.92 14.59 16.44
CA ASP A 50 -17.53 14.64 16.91
C ASP A 50 -16.52 14.74 15.75
N ALA A 51 -17.00 14.78 14.51
CA ALA A 51 -16.14 15.00 13.35
C ALA A 51 -15.71 16.48 13.29
N THR A 52 -14.50 16.77 13.75
CA THR A 52 -13.87 18.10 13.66
C THR A 52 -13.34 18.45 12.26
N LEU A 53 -13.35 17.48 11.34
CA LEU A 53 -12.85 17.63 9.98
C LEU A 53 -13.98 17.92 8.99
N ASN A 54 -13.78 18.90 8.10
CA ASN A 54 -14.74 19.27 7.06
C ASN A 54 -14.88 18.21 5.94
N TYR A 55 -13.88 17.34 5.79
CA TYR A 55 -13.85 16.26 4.81
C TYR A 55 -13.26 15.01 5.43
N VAL A 56 -13.80 13.87 5.04
CA VAL A 56 -13.26 12.55 5.38
C VAL A 56 -12.69 11.88 4.14
N ARG A 57 -11.74 10.98 4.36
CA ARG A 57 -11.14 10.18 3.29
C ARG A 57 -12.23 9.32 2.65
N ASP A 58 -12.46 9.56 1.38
CA ASP A 58 -13.24 8.70 0.51
C ASP A 58 -12.32 8.03 -0.52
N GLY A 59 -12.77 6.98 -1.17
CA GLY A 59 -12.01 6.25 -2.16
C GLY A 59 -11.68 4.83 -1.73
N GLY A 60 -10.71 4.22 -2.41
CA GLY A 60 -10.49 2.78 -2.29
C GLY A 60 -9.44 2.26 -3.25
N ARG A 61 -9.55 0.98 -3.59
CA ARG A 61 -8.73 0.37 -4.64
C ARG A 61 -9.52 0.41 -5.95
N PRO A 62 -8.86 0.70 -7.09
CA PRO A 62 -9.53 0.56 -8.38
C PRO A 62 -9.97 -0.90 -8.55
N PRO A 63 -11.21 -1.15 -9.00
CA PRO A 63 -11.68 -2.50 -9.26
C PRO A 63 -10.84 -3.10 -10.38
N GLY A 64 -10.37 -4.33 -10.18
CA GLY A 64 -9.69 -5.08 -11.22
C GLY A 64 -10.53 -6.26 -11.69
N PRO A 65 -10.12 -6.90 -12.80
CA PRO A 65 -10.87 -7.99 -13.39
C PRO A 65 -10.90 -9.18 -12.45
N ARG A 66 -12.10 -9.77 -12.29
CA ARG A 66 -12.31 -10.96 -11.46
C ARG A 66 -11.75 -10.78 -10.03
N ASP A 67 -11.99 -9.66 -9.37
CA ASP A 67 -11.52 -9.38 -8.00
C ASP A 67 -10.00 -9.37 -7.80
N LEU A 68 -9.21 -9.37 -8.87
CA LEU A 68 -7.76 -9.20 -8.79
C LEU A 68 -7.41 -7.72 -8.70
N PRO A 69 -6.25 -7.36 -8.09
CA PRO A 69 -5.72 -6.03 -8.26
C PRO A 69 -5.58 -5.67 -9.75
N LEU A 70 -5.88 -4.42 -10.10
CA LEU A 70 -5.80 -3.93 -11.47
C LEU A 70 -4.39 -4.05 -12.09
N PHE A 71 -3.35 -3.99 -11.26
CA PHE A 71 -1.95 -4.09 -11.69
C PHE A 71 -1.50 -5.55 -11.81
N LYS A 72 -0.48 -5.82 -12.62
CA LYS A 72 0.09 -7.18 -12.73
C LYS A 72 0.89 -7.57 -11.48
N PRO A 73 0.89 -8.86 -11.09
CA PRO A 73 1.77 -9.37 -10.03
C PRO A 73 3.27 -9.23 -10.41
N PRO A 74 4.19 -9.30 -9.44
CA PRO A 74 3.95 -9.53 -8.01
C PRO A 74 3.44 -8.29 -7.26
N TYR A 75 2.49 -8.48 -6.35
CA TYR A 75 1.89 -7.39 -5.56
C TYR A 75 2.78 -6.91 -4.42
N GLY A 76 3.62 -7.80 -3.90
CA GLY A 76 4.69 -7.53 -2.94
C GLY A 76 5.98 -8.19 -3.41
N ARG A 77 7.12 -7.55 -3.14
CA ARG A 77 8.46 -8.03 -3.48
C ARG A 77 9.46 -7.66 -2.39
N ILE A 78 10.54 -8.42 -2.28
CA ILE A 78 11.74 -8.04 -1.54
C ILE A 78 12.82 -7.70 -2.57
N THR A 79 13.53 -6.61 -2.36
CA THR A 79 14.69 -6.20 -3.15
C THR A 79 15.92 -6.18 -2.24
N ALA A 80 16.97 -6.90 -2.61
CA ALA A 80 18.27 -6.80 -1.96
C ALA A 80 19.18 -5.83 -2.73
N ILE A 81 19.82 -4.91 -2.00
CA ILE A 81 20.64 -3.83 -2.54
C ILE A 81 22.00 -3.89 -1.86
N ASP A 82 23.08 -3.93 -2.65
CA ASP A 82 24.45 -3.75 -2.18
C ASP A 82 24.66 -2.25 -1.90
N LEU A 83 24.84 -1.88 -0.63
CA LEU A 83 25.03 -0.49 -0.23
C LEU A 83 26.42 0.06 -0.58
N ASN A 84 27.41 -0.81 -0.78
CA ASN A 84 28.76 -0.38 -1.14
C ASN A 84 28.83 0.03 -2.61
N LYS A 85 28.03 -0.61 -3.48
CA LYS A 85 28.00 -0.35 -4.93
C LYS A 85 26.77 0.43 -5.39
N GLY A 86 25.71 0.47 -4.59
CA GLY A 86 24.41 1.04 -4.98
C GLY A 86 23.65 0.17 -6.00
N GLU A 87 23.94 -1.14 -6.05
CA GLU A 87 23.41 -2.05 -7.06
C GLU A 87 22.33 -2.97 -6.49
N VAL A 88 21.33 -3.32 -7.32
CA VAL A 88 20.34 -4.34 -6.97
C VAL A 88 20.95 -5.72 -7.17
N LEU A 89 21.06 -6.50 -6.10
CA LEU A 89 21.56 -7.87 -6.14
C LEU A 89 20.49 -8.82 -6.70
N TRP A 90 19.26 -8.71 -6.18
CA TRP A 90 18.13 -9.52 -6.63
C TRP A 90 16.80 -8.88 -6.23
N GLN A 91 15.73 -9.33 -6.88
CA GLN A 91 14.36 -8.98 -6.54
C GLN A 91 13.43 -10.20 -6.67
N GLN A 92 12.71 -10.54 -5.60
CA GLN A 92 11.84 -11.72 -5.53
C GLN A 92 10.44 -11.35 -5.08
N ALA A 93 9.42 -12.04 -5.57
CA ALA A 93 8.05 -11.92 -5.06
C ALA A 93 7.97 -12.29 -3.57
N ASN A 94 7.29 -11.46 -2.78
CA ASN A 94 7.04 -11.69 -1.35
C ASN A 94 5.64 -12.31 -1.15
N GLY A 95 5.50 -13.56 -1.60
CA GLY A 95 4.25 -14.33 -1.46
C GLY A 95 3.89 -15.16 -2.70
N ILE A 96 3.02 -16.15 -2.49
CA ILE A 96 2.47 -17.00 -3.54
C ILE A 96 1.20 -16.31 -4.06
N GLY A 97 1.19 -15.92 -5.34
CA GLY A 97 0.03 -15.26 -5.95
C GLY A 97 -1.26 -16.10 -5.86
N PRO A 98 -2.45 -15.50 -6.03
CA PRO A 98 -3.72 -16.21 -5.92
C PRO A 98 -3.82 -17.37 -6.93
N GLU A 99 -4.20 -18.56 -6.47
CA GLU A 99 -4.23 -19.80 -7.27
C GLU A 99 -5.08 -19.72 -8.54
N ARG A 100 -6.11 -18.86 -8.55
CA ARG A 100 -7.02 -18.67 -9.69
C ARG A 100 -6.36 -17.91 -10.87
N VAL A 101 -5.11 -17.49 -10.71
CA VAL A 101 -4.29 -16.83 -11.72
C VAL A 101 -3.02 -17.66 -11.88
N ARG A 102 -3.14 -18.79 -12.57
CA ARG A 102 -2.01 -19.63 -12.96
C ARG A 102 -1.99 -19.80 -14.46
#